data_AF-A0A8T7EUY0-F1
#
_entry.id   AF-A0A8T7EUY0-F1
#
_cell.length_a   1.000
_cell.length_b   1.000
_cell.length_c   1.000
_cell.angle_alpha   90.00
_cell.angle_beta   90.00
_cell.angle_gamma   90.00
#
_symmetry.space_group_name_H-M   'P 1'
#
loop_
_entity.id
_entity.type
_entity.pdbx_description
1 polymer ?
#
loop_
_entity_poly.entity_id
_entity_poly.type
_entity_poly.pdbx_seq_one_letter_code
_entity_poly.pdbx_strand_id
1 'polypeptide(L)'
;MRALIDDDTVELVPDMSEPTTALGDPDLTHFETLAQVLRDADPGAAPVPYMVSGATDGRILAQLGIQTYGFLPMNLPADFNFSATIHAADERIPVGAVTFGANAINEAVTRIVG
;
A
#
# COMPACT_ATOMS: atom_id res chain seq x y z
N MET A 1 -13.66 -19.01 10.71
CA MET A 1 -12.29 -19.57 10.73
C MET A 1 -12.25 -20.94 11.39
N ARG A 2 -12.60 -21.12 12.66
CA ARG A 2 -12.64 -22.46 13.31
C ARG A 2 -13.54 -23.47 12.58
N ALA A 3 -14.73 -23.07 12.15
CA ALA A 3 -15.61 -23.92 11.34
C ALA A 3 -15.10 -24.24 9.92
N LEU A 4 -14.01 -23.60 9.47
CA LEU A 4 -13.33 -23.90 8.21
C LEU A 4 -12.11 -24.81 8.43
N ILE A 5 -11.62 -24.92 9.67
CA ILE A 5 -10.48 -25.75 10.06
C ILE A 5 -11.09 -27.00 10.69
N ASP A 6 -11.28 -28.05 9.87
CA ASP A 6 -11.85 -29.34 10.25
C ASP A 6 -10.80 -30.23 10.94
N ASP A 7 -10.08 -29.65 11.89
CA ASP A 7 -9.01 -30.32 12.66
C ASP A 7 -9.07 -29.80 14.10
N ASP A 8 -9.51 -30.67 15.00
CA ASP A 8 -9.72 -30.40 16.42
C ASP A 8 -8.40 -30.38 17.22
N THR A 9 -7.29 -30.77 16.59
CA THR A 9 -5.95 -30.66 17.17
C THR A 9 -5.34 -29.27 17.02
N VAL A 10 -5.93 -28.41 16.18
CA VAL A 10 -5.44 -27.06 15.93
C VAL A 10 -5.92 -26.09 17.02
N GLU A 11 -4.98 -25.53 17.77
CA GLU A 11 -5.22 -24.43 18.70
C GLU A 11 -5.09 -23.08 18.00
N LEU A 12 -6.13 -22.24 18.12
CA LEU A 12 -6.08 -20.84 17.67
C LEU A 12 -5.61 -19.97 18.83
N VAL A 13 -4.37 -19.50 18.75
CA VAL A 13 -3.77 -18.58 19.74
C VAL A 13 -3.72 -17.18 19.13
N PRO A 14 -4.33 -16.15 19.75
CA PRO A 14 -4.19 -14.77 19.29
C PRO A 14 -2.75 -14.29 19.50
N ASP A 15 -2.11 -13.82 18.44
CA ASP A 15 -0.80 -13.16 18.55
C ASP A 15 -0.99 -11.68 18.91
N MET A 16 -0.58 -11.33 20.13
CA MET A 16 -0.57 -9.95 20.63
C MET A 16 0.86 -9.43 20.83
N SER A 17 1.87 -10.13 20.28
CA SER A 17 3.27 -9.77 20.45
C SER A 17 3.66 -8.49 19.70
N GLU A 18 2.87 -8.10 18.70
CA GLU A 18 3.14 -6.91 17.91
C GLU A 18 2.73 -5.63 18.65
N PRO A 19 3.61 -4.60 18.71
CA PRO A 19 3.24 -3.34 19.32
C PRO A 19 2.10 -2.67 18.55
N THR A 20 1.01 -2.36 19.24
CA THR A 20 0.01 -1.37 18.82
C THR A 20 0.62 0.02 19.00
N THR A 21 1.57 0.36 18.14
CA THR A 21 2.07 1.74 18.09
C THR A 21 0.90 2.60 17.66
N ALA A 22 0.41 3.46 18.56
CA ALA A 22 -0.42 4.59 18.16
C ALA A 22 0.46 5.46 17.27
N LEU A 23 0.30 5.29 15.95
CA LEU A 23 0.92 6.19 14.99
C LEU A 23 0.37 7.59 15.31
N GLY A 24 1.27 8.57 15.45
CA GLY A 24 0.90 9.96 15.64
C GLY A 24 0.17 10.52 14.43
N ASP A 25 0.08 11.85 14.34
CA ASP A 25 -0.48 12.49 13.14
C ASP A 25 0.27 12.02 11.87
N PRO A 26 -0.44 11.78 10.76
CA PRO A 26 0.20 11.30 9.54
C PRO A 26 1.19 12.34 9.01
N ASP A 27 2.41 11.90 8.75
CA ASP A 27 3.42 12.73 8.10
C ASP A 27 3.18 12.76 6.58
N LEU A 28 2.64 13.88 6.09
CA LEU A 28 2.31 14.10 4.68
C LEU A 28 3.41 14.88 3.92
N THR A 29 4.64 14.96 4.45
CA THR A 29 5.73 15.77 3.88
C THR A 29 5.95 15.53 2.38
N HIS A 30 5.84 14.27 1.93
CA HIS A 30 6.06 13.90 0.53
C HIS A 30 4.79 13.90 -0.35
N PHE A 31 3.62 14.22 0.20
CA PHE A 31 2.35 14.10 -0.52
C PHE A 31 2.35 14.90 -1.83
N GLU A 32 2.74 16.18 -1.80
CA GLU A 32 2.72 17.02 -3.02
C GLU A 32 3.70 16.53 -4.08
N THR A 33 4.88 16.03 -3.69
CA THR A 33 5.84 15.44 -4.63
C THR A 33 5.24 14.20 -5.29
N LEU A 34 4.67 13.29 -4.51
CA LEU A 34 4.03 12.07 -5.02
C LEU A 34 2.80 12.41 -5.89
N ALA A 35 2.01 13.39 -5.49
CA ALA A 35 0.88 13.90 -6.27
C ALA A 35 1.33 14.46 -7.61
N GLN A 36 2.44 15.20 -7.65
CA GLN A 36 2.97 15.73 -8.90
C GLN A 36 3.47 14.63 -9.84
N VAL A 37 4.13 13.59 -9.31
CA VAL A 37 4.52 12.40 -10.10
C VAL A 37 3.30 11.76 -10.77
N LEU A 38 2.19 11.64 -10.04
CA LEU A 38 0.94 11.11 -10.59
C LEU A 38 0.37 12.02 -11.68
N ARG A 39 0.34 13.35 -11.47
CA ARG A 39 -0.17 14.32 -12.46
C ARG A 39 0.67 14.38 -13.73
N ASP A 40 1.99 14.20 -13.60
CA ASP A 40 2.88 14.16 -14.76
C ASP A 40 2.67 12.87 -15.58
N ALA A 41 2.34 11.76 -14.92
CA ALA A 41 2.05 10.48 -15.56
C ALA A 41 0.61 10.39 -16.11
N ASP A 42 -0.35 11.04 -15.47
CA ASP A 42 -1.75 11.18 -15.88
C ASP A 42 -2.26 12.59 -15.52
N PRO A 43 -2.35 13.52 -16.50
CA PRO A 43 -2.81 14.88 -16.27
C PRO A 43 -4.25 15.00 -15.72
N GLY A 44 -5.06 13.94 -15.85
CA GLY A 44 -6.41 13.87 -15.29
C GLY A 44 -6.46 13.37 -13.85
N ALA A 45 -5.33 12.93 -13.29
CA ALA A 45 -5.27 12.37 -11.95
C ALA A 45 -5.66 13.39 -10.87
N ALA A 46 -6.48 12.94 -9.91
CA ALA A 46 -6.81 13.65 -8.69
C ALA A 46 -6.26 12.90 -7.47
N PRO A 47 -5.00 13.13 -7.07
CA PRO A 47 -4.40 12.45 -5.92
C PRO A 47 -5.11 12.80 -4.63
N VAL A 48 -5.42 11.78 -3.82
CA VAL A 48 -6.04 11.93 -2.50
C VAL A 48 -5.26 11.07 -1.49
N PRO A 49 -5.07 11.53 -0.25
CA PRO A 49 -4.54 10.70 0.81
C PRO A 49 -5.44 9.48 1.06
N TYR A 50 -4.84 8.29 1.13
CA TYR A 50 -5.54 7.04 1.39
C TYR A 50 -4.98 6.36 2.63
N MET A 51 -5.88 5.87 3.49
CA MET A 51 -5.53 5.10 4.70
C MET A 51 -5.86 3.62 4.48
N VAL A 52 -4.83 2.78 4.53
CA VAL A 52 -4.98 1.31 4.49
C VAL A 52 -5.36 0.82 5.89
N SER A 53 -6.46 0.09 6.03
CA SER A 53 -6.93 -0.47 7.31
C SER A 53 -6.28 -1.82 7.69
N GLY A 54 -5.22 -2.20 6.99
CA GLY A 54 -4.45 -3.43 7.19
C GLY A 54 -3.10 -3.17 7.86
N ALA A 55 -2.41 -4.24 8.22
CA ALA A 55 -1.02 -4.14 8.70
C ALA A 55 -0.08 -3.83 7.52
N THR A 56 0.82 -2.87 7.72
CA THR A 56 1.87 -2.53 6.76
C THR A 56 3.22 -2.47 7.47
N ASP A 57 4.31 -2.70 6.73
CA ASP A 57 5.67 -2.54 7.24
C ASP A 57 5.92 -1.12 7.78
N GLY A 58 5.14 -0.14 7.31
CA GLY A 58 5.16 1.23 7.80
C GLY A 58 4.96 1.35 9.30
N ARG A 59 4.14 0.47 9.92
CA ARG A 59 3.95 0.43 11.38
C ARG A 59 5.25 0.11 12.12
N ILE A 60 6.09 -0.77 11.58
CA ILE A 60 7.37 -1.17 12.16
C ILE A 60 8.43 -0.10 11.88
N LEU A 61 8.51 0.37 10.63
CA LEU A 61 9.48 1.39 10.22
C LEU A 61 9.26 2.73 10.95
N ALA A 62 8.01 3.11 11.24
CA ALA A 62 7.69 4.30 12.01
C ALA A 62 8.29 4.28 13.44
N GLN A 63 8.44 3.11 14.07
CA GLN A 63 9.09 2.99 15.39
C GLN A 63 10.58 3.36 15.34
N LEU A 64 11.20 3.27 14.16
CA LEU A 64 12.58 3.68 13.92
C LEU A 64 12.70 5.17 13.55
N GLY A 65 11.59 5.92 13.56
CA GLY A 65 11.54 7.32 13.11
C GLY A 65 11.61 7.48 11.59
N ILE A 66 11.40 6.41 10.83
CA ILE A 66 11.35 6.46 9.36
C ILE A 66 9.96 6.94 8.95
N GLN A 67 9.90 8.07 8.25
CA GLN A 67 8.68 8.53 7.60
C GLN A 67 8.26 7.49 6.55
N THR A 68 7.00 7.06 6.60
CA THR A 68 6.47 6.07 5.66
C THR A 68 5.27 6.65 4.92
N TYR A 69 5.29 6.56 3.60
CA TYR A 69 4.16 6.89 2.74
C TYR A 69 3.95 5.76 1.75
N GLY A 70 2.80 5.11 1.79
CA GLY A 70 2.46 4.07 0.82
C GLY A 70 2.27 4.67 -0.57
N PHE A 71 3.06 4.23 -1.55
CA PHE A 71 2.98 4.71 -2.92
C PHE A 71 3.02 3.53 -3.90
N LEU A 72 1.85 3.14 -4.40
CA LEU A 72 1.68 2.03 -5.35
C LEU A 72 0.86 2.48 -6.58
N PRO A 73 1.42 3.35 -7.44
CA PRO A 73 0.75 3.83 -8.64
C PRO A 73 0.45 2.70 -9.63
N MET A 74 -0.80 2.65 -10.12
CA MET A 74 -1.26 1.67 -11.10
C MET A 74 -2.27 2.31 -12.05
N ASN A 75 -2.13 2.13 -13.36
CA ASN A 75 -3.08 2.60 -14.37
C ASN A 75 -4.15 1.52 -14.65
N LEU A 76 -5.02 1.28 -13.67
CA LEU A 76 -6.02 0.23 -13.75
C LEU A 76 -7.22 0.63 -14.62
N PRO A 77 -7.80 -0.31 -15.40
CA PRO A 77 -9.10 -0.09 -16.04
C PRO A 77 -10.19 0.25 -15.01
N ALA A 78 -11.16 1.08 -15.40
CA ALA A 78 -12.22 1.55 -14.50
C ALA A 78 -13.11 0.42 -13.96
N ASP A 79 -13.21 -0.70 -14.69
CA ASP A 79 -13.98 -1.89 -14.35
C ASP A 79 -13.14 -2.97 -13.63
N PHE A 80 -11.86 -2.70 -13.38
CA PHE A 80 -10.97 -3.64 -12.70
C PHE A 80 -11.12 -3.55 -11.18
N ASN A 81 -11.70 -4.59 -10.57
CA ASN A 81 -11.84 -4.68 -9.12
C ASN A 81 -10.53 -5.14 -8.46
N PHE A 82 -9.61 -4.20 -8.24
CA PHE A 82 -8.29 -4.48 -7.65
C PHE A 82 -8.37 -5.06 -6.24
N SER A 83 -9.24 -4.55 -5.38
CA SER A 83 -9.30 -5.03 -3.98
C SER A 83 -9.70 -6.50 -3.88
N ALA A 84 -10.47 -7.00 -4.84
CA ALA A 84 -10.85 -8.41 -4.90
C ALA A 84 -9.71 -9.34 -5.35
N THR A 85 -8.63 -8.82 -5.95
CA THR A 85 -7.48 -9.65 -6.36
C THR A 85 -6.41 -9.77 -5.28
N ILE A 86 -6.39 -8.86 -4.30
CA ILE A 86 -5.41 -8.87 -3.20
C ILE A 86 -5.58 -10.15 -2.37
N HIS A 87 -4.52 -10.95 -2.26
CA HIS A 87 -4.49 -12.24 -1.54
C HIS A 87 -5.49 -13.29 -2.07
N ALA A 88 -6.02 -13.10 -3.28
CA ALA A 88 -6.91 -14.07 -3.92
C ALA A 88 -6.10 -15.20 -4.59
N ALA A 89 -6.74 -16.35 -4.82
CA ALA A 89 -6.11 -17.47 -5.53
C ALA A 89 -5.71 -17.10 -6.98
N ASP A 90 -6.43 -16.16 -7.58
CA ASP A 90 -6.22 -15.62 -8.92
C ASP A 90 -5.67 -14.18 -8.90
N GLU A 91 -4.85 -13.86 -7.89
CA GLU A 91 -4.15 -12.59 -7.75
C GLU A 91 -3.47 -12.19 -9.07
N ARG A 92 -3.81 -11.00 -9.57
CA ARG A 92 -3.33 -10.48 -10.85
C ARG A 92 -3.50 -8.97 -10.93
N ILE A 93 -2.77 -8.39 -11.88
CA ILE A 93 -2.91 -7.01 -12.33
C ILE A 93 -2.66 -6.93 -13.84
N PRO A 94 -3.12 -5.87 -14.54
CA PRO A 94 -2.72 -5.62 -15.91
C PRO A 94 -1.21 -5.45 -16.04
N VAL A 95 -0.60 -6.05 -17.08
CA VAL A 95 0.86 -5.96 -17.30
C VAL A 95 1.33 -4.50 -17.41
N GLY A 96 0.53 -3.64 -18.06
CA GLY A 96 0.83 -2.22 -18.18
C GLY A 96 0.95 -1.48 -16.84
N ALA A 97 0.24 -1.94 -15.80
CA ALA A 97 0.30 -1.35 -14.46
C ALA A 97 1.64 -1.59 -13.78
N VAL A 98 2.33 -2.70 -14.09
CA VAL A 98 3.68 -2.95 -13.57
C VAL A 98 4.66 -1.89 -14.10
N THR A 99 4.68 -1.67 -15.41
CA THR A 99 5.59 -0.69 -16.03
C THR A 99 5.24 0.74 -15.61
N PHE A 100 3.94 1.09 -15.61
CA PHE A 100 3.48 2.40 -15.15
C PHE A 100 3.91 2.67 -13.71
N GLY A 101 3.66 1.71 -12.82
CA GLY A 101 3.99 1.84 -11.40
C GLY A 101 5.49 1.94 -11.14
N ALA A 102 6.29 1.09 -11.80
CA ALA A 102 7.75 1.13 -11.68
C ALA A 102 8.34 2.47 -12.12
N ASN A 103 7.86 3.04 -13.24
CA ASN A 103 8.31 4.34 -13.73
C ASN A 103 7.96 5.47 -12.75
N ALA A 104 6.74 5.46 -12.20
CA ALA A 104 6.32 6.46 -11.22
C ALA A 104 7.09 6.34 -9.90
N ILE A 105 7.39 5.13 -9.43
CA ILE A 105 8.25 4.91 -8.25
C ILE A 105 9.66 5.45 -8.51
N ASN A 106 10.24 5.16 -9.67
CA ASN A 106 11.57 5.66 -10.04
C ASN A 106 11.62 7.20 -10.05
N GLU A 107 10.60 7.83 -10.62
CA GLU A 107 10.48 9.30 -10.61
C GLU A 107 10.34 9.85 -9.19
N ALA A 108 9.50 9.24 -8.36
CA ALA A 108 9.30 9.64 -6.97
C ALA A 108 10.61 9.58 -6.17
N VAL A 109 11.35 8.47 -6.27
CA VAL A 109 12.64 8.31 -5.58
C VAL A 109 13.65 9.34 -6.09
N THR A 110 13.69 9.59 -7.39
CA THR A 110 14.60 10.59 -7.99
C THR A 110 14.32 12.00 -7.46
N ARG A 111 13.05 12.40 -7.32
CA ARG A 111 12.66 13.72 -6.80
C ARG A 111 12.80 13.89 -5.30
N ILE A 112 12.71 12.80 -4.53
CA ILE A 112 12.82 12.85 -3.06
C ILE A 112 14.29 12.86 -2.63
N VAL A 113 15.16 12.16 -3.36
CA VAL A 113 16.58 12.03 -3.02
C VAL A 113 17.46 13.11 -3.68
N GLY A 114 17.06 13.59 -4.86
CA GLY A 114 17.76 14.65 -5.61
C GLY A 114 17.43 16.04 -5.11
#